data_AF-A0A935B6K6-F1
#
_entry.id   AF-A0A935B6K6-F1
#
_cell.length_a   1.000
_cell.length_b   1.000
_cell.length_c   1.000
_cell.angle_alpha   90.00
_cell.angle_beta   90.00
_cell.angle_gamma   90.00
#
_symmetry.space_group_name_H-M   'P 1'
#
loop_
_entity.id
_entity.type
_entity.pdbx_description
1 polymer ?
#
loop_
_entity_poly.entity_id
_entity_poly.type
_entity_poly.pdbx_seq_one_letter_code
_entity_poly.pdbx_strand_id
1 'polypeptide(L)'
;MGVQRIPAHRGSGWKGTRGTASALGLDDSATAFYRYFFDPETPRLGAHVRLLMLEGRPIAAQLGLQRDSVRYIIKIAYDEQLADLSPGQVLMDRAIEEACGAAEVTRLSLVTGVSWMRDWRPYNRPVMTHWLALTPLSQVLLGIWYCSYKLLSARNRRVRRTDAEGTPPPARG
;
A
#
# COMPACT_ATOMS: atom_id res chain seq x y z
N MET A 1 -22.05 -4.44 12.39
CA MET A 1 -20.67 -4.25 11.89
C MET A 1 -20.61 -2.86 11.25
N GLY A 2 -19.73 -1.98 11.71
CA GLY A 2 -19.70 -0.57 11.28
C GLY A 2 -18.30 -0.13 10.87
N VAL A 3 -18.22 0.66 9.80
CA VAL A 3 -16.99 1.37 9.41
C VAL A 3 -17.10 2.79 9.95
N GLN A 4 -16.13 3.20 10.76
CA GLN A 4 -16.05 4.57 11.26
C GLN A 4 -14.82 5.26 10.69
N ARG A 5 -15.04 6.47 10.17
CA ARG A 5 -13.98 7.41 9.82
C ARG A 5 -13.71 8.27 11.05
N ILE A 6 -12.48 8.20 11.57
CA ILE A 6 -12.09 8.96 12.75
C ILE A 6 -10.89 9.84 12.38
N PRO A 7 -10.89 11.15 12.68
CA PRO A 7 -9.66 11.93 12.69
C PRO A 7 -8.68 11.27 13.67
N ALA A 8 -7.44 11.05 13.25
CA ALA A 8 -6.50 10.19 13.97
C ALA A 8 -6.20 10.72 15.38
N HIS A 9 -6.95 10.25 16.37
CA HIS A 9 -6.62 10.29 17.77
C HIS A 9 -6.14 8.90 18.19
N ARG A 10 -5.12 8.86 19.04
CA ARG A 10 -4.32 7.66 19.37
C ARG A 10 -5.18 6.46 19.76
N GLY A 11 -4.87 5.30 19.19
CA GLY A 11 -5.39 4.02 19.68
C GLY A 11 -5.06 2.85 18.76
N SER A 12 -4.01 2.10 19.12
CA SER A 12 -3.67 0.72 18.75
C SER A 12 -4.05 0.21 17.35
N GLY A 13 -3.02 0.02 16.51
CA GLY A 13 -3.09 -0.97 15.43
C GLY A 13 -1.92 -0.82 14.50
N TRP A 14 -0.98 -1.78 14.51
CA TRP A 14 -0.35 -2.32 13.28
C TRP A 14 0.82 -3.32 13.45
N LYS A 15 1.08 -3.97 14.60
CA LYS A 15 1.80 -5.26 14.70
C LYS A 15 2.05 -5.63 16.16
N GLY A 16 1.89 -6.91 16.51
CA GLY A 16 2.54 -7.51 17.68
C GLY A 16 1.69 -8.54 18.40
N THR A 17 1.64 -9.77 17.90
CA THR A 17 1.10 -10.96 18.59
C THR A 17 1.86 -11.31 19.90
N ARG A 18 2.79 -10.45 20.35
CA ARG A 18 3.59 -10.60 21.58
C ARG A 18 4.00 -9.26 22.21
N GLY A 19 3.11 -8.27 22.27
CA GLY A 19 3.38 -7.06 23.07
C GLY A 19 4.56 -6.22 22.59
N THR A 20 5.05 -6.42 21.37
CA THR A 20 5.86 -5.40 20.71
C THR A 20 4.90 -4.27 20.36
N ALA A 21 5.10 -3.11 20.97
CA ALA A 21 4.43 -1.89 20.57
C ALA A 21 4.45 -1.82 19.04
N SER A 22 3.33 -1.34 18.46
CA SER A 22 3.22 -1.01 17.04
C SER A 22 4.56 -0.46 16.53
N ALA A 23 5.04 -0.80 15.33
CA ALA A 23 6.34 -0.31 14.84
C ALA A 23 6.49 1.24 14.86
N LEU A 24 5.40 1.96 15.10
CA LEU A 24 5.37 3.35 15.55
C LEU A 24 6.09 3.59 16.90
N GLY A 25 5.75 2.84 17.96
CA GLY A 25 6.27 3.03 19.31
C GLY A 25 7.68 2.45 19.56
N LEU A 26 8.33 1.86 18.55
CA LEU A 26 9.70 1.35 18.63
C LEU A 26 10.71 2.20 17.86
N ASP A 27 10.23 3.17 17.07
CA ASP A 27 11.05 4.04 16.22
C ASP A 27 10.54 5.48 16.34
N ASP A 28 11.32 6.33 17.00
CA ASP A 28 11.01 7.74 17.20
C ASP A 28 10.83 8.50 15.88
N SER A 29 11.56 8.10 14.83
CA SER A 29 11.45 8.70 13.50
C SER A 29 10.12 8.35 12.82
N ALA A 30 9.67 7.10 12.96
CA ALA A 30 8.35 6.70 12.52
C ALA A 30 7.26 7.44 13.31
N THR A 31 7.37 7.53 14.63
CA THR A 31 6.41 8.28 15.45
C THR A 31 6.32 9.75 15.03
N ALA A 32 7.46 10.43 14.83
CA ALA A 32 7.47 11.81 14.37
C ALA A 32 6.81 11.98 12.99
N PHE A 33 7.09 11.06 12.06
CA PHE A 33 6.46 11.06 10.74
C PHE A 33 4.94 11.00 10.83
N TYR A 34 4.37 10.06 11.59
CA TYR A 34 2.91 9.93 11.67
C TYR A 34 2.27 11.05 12.50
N ARG A 35 2.97 11.61 13.50
CA ARG A 35 2.50 12.83 14.19
C ARG A 35 2.33 13.98 13.21
N TYR A 36 3.36 14.24 12.40
CA TYR A 36 3.26 15.24 11.34
C TYR A 36 2.17 14.89 10.31
N PHE A 37 2.08 13.62 9.92
CA PHE A 37 1.13 13.16 8.91
C PHE A 37 -0.34 13.39 9.30
N PHE A 38 -0.65 13.28 10.59
CA PHE A 38 -1.98 13.47 11.15
C PHE A 38 -2.16 14.79 11.89
N ASP A 39 -1.18 15.69 11.82
CA ASP A 39 -1.27 16.98 12.47
C ASP A 39 -2.40 17.79 11.82
N PRO A 40 -3.47 18.16 12.56
CA PRO A 40 -4.56 18.96 12.02
C PRO A 40 -4.09 20.34 11.54
N GLU A 41 -2.98 20.85 12.09
CA GLU A 41 -2.36 22.11 11.67
C GLU A 41 -1.59 21.99 10.35
N THR A 42 -1.43 20.77 9.81
CA THR A 42 -0.84 20.55 8.49
C THR A 42 -1.92 20.58 7.40
N PRO A 43 -2.22 21.74 6.78
CA PRO A 43 -3.51 22.01 6.13
C PRO A 43 -3.68 21.30 4.77
N ARG A 44 -2.76 20.40 4.42
CA ARG A 44 -2.55 19.93 3.05
C ARG A 44 -2.60 18.42 2.89
N LEU A 45 -2.53 17.64 3.97
CA LEU A 45 -2.45 16.19 3.87
C LEU A 45 -3.85 15.57 3.77
N GLY A 46 -4.88 16.03 4.50
CA GLY A 46 -6.20 15.39 4.41
C GLY A 46 -6.15 13.90 4.76
N ALA A 47 -5.28 13.55 5.72
CA ALA A 47 -5.06 12.19 6.17
C ALA A 47 -6.26 11.67 6.98
N HIS A 48 -6.57 10.38 6.83
CA HIS A 48 -7.65 9.74 7.57
C HIS A 48 -7.35 8.28 7.88
N VAL A 49 -7.98 7.79 8.94
CA VAL A 49 -8.00 6.38 9.31
C VAL A 49 -9.45 5.89 9.26
N ARG A 50 -9.66 4.76 8.59
CA ARG A 50 -10.92 4.01 8.62
C ARG A 50 -10.73 2.74 9.44
N LEU A 51 -11.65 2.50 10.37
CA LEU A 51 -11.64 1.31 11.21
C LEU A 51 -12.86 0.43 10.89
N LEU A 52 -12.64 -0.87 10.78
CA LEU A 52 -13.69 -1.87 10.77
C LEU A 52 -13.83 -2.43 12.18
N MET A 53 -15.00 -2.23 12.78
CA MET A 53 -15.28 -2.60 14.16
C MET A 53 -16.15 -3.86 14.22
N LEU A 54 -15.74 -4.80 15.06
CA LEU A 54 -16.53 -5.97 15.46
C LEU A 54 -16.70 -5.91 16.98
N GLU A 55 -17.94 -5.77 17.45
CA GLU A 55 -18.28 -5.71 18.88
C GLU A 55 -17.43 -4.69 19.67
N GLY A 56 -17.20 -3.51 19.09
CA GLY A 56 -16.39 -2.45 19.71
C GLY A 56 -14.88 -2.64 19.61
N ARG A 57 -14.39 -3.74 19.02
CA ARG A 57 -12.97 -4.00 18.77
C ARG A 57 -12.57 -3.67 17.32
N PRO A 58 -11.48 -2.94 17.07
CA PRO A 58 -10.97 -2.75 15.71
C PRO A 58 -10.37 -4.07 15.21
N ILE A 59 -10.93 -4.61 14.13
CA ILE A 59 -10.46 -5.84 13.47
C ILE A 59 -9.72 -5.56 12.16
N ALA A 60 -9.89 -4.36 11.60
CA ALA A 60 -9.08 -3.86 10.50
C ALA A 60 -9.00 -2.34 10.52
N ALA A 61 -7.91 -1.83 9.95
CA ALA A 61 -7.62 -0.41 9.83
C ALA A 61 -7.07 -0.10 8.44
N GLN A 62 -7.50 1.02 7.88
CA GLN A 62 -7.00 1.53 6.61
C GLN A 62 -6.50 2.96 6.80
N LEU A 63 -5.26 3.20 6.37
CA LEU A 63 -4.65 4.51 6.26
C LEU A 63 -4.92 5.07 4.87
N GLY A 64 -5.49 6.27 4.82
CA GLY A 64 -5.71 6.99 3.59
C GLY A 64 -5.34 8.46 3.66
N LEU A 65 -5.32 9.06 2.48
CA LEU A 65 -5.06 10.47 2.24
C LEU A 65 -6.05 10.95 1.19
N GLN A 66 -6.64 12.13 1.37
CA GLN A 66 -7.40 12.78 0.31
C GLN A 66 -6.69 14.05 -0.12
N ARG A 67 -6.35 14.12 -1.40
CA ARG A 67 -5.76 15.31 -2.00
C ARG A 67 -6.48 15.63 -3.30
N ASP A 68 -6.98 16.86 -3.38
CA ASP A 68 -7.83 17.30 -4.47
C ASP A 68 -8.98 16.29 -4.69
N SER A 69 -9.19 15.80 -5.91
CA SER A 69 -10.22 14.82 -6.22
C SER A 69 -9.77 13.35 -6.12
N VAL A 70 -8.61 13.10 -5.50
CA VAL A 70 -7.99 11.77 -5.43
C VAL A 70 -7.91 11.29 -3.99
N ARG A 71 -8.45 10.10 -3.75
CA ARG A 71 -8.32 9.39 -2.46
C ARG A 71 -7.28 8.29 -2.58
N TYR A 72 -6.21 8.38 -1.82
CA TYR A 72 -5.12 7.41 -1.79
C TYR A 72 -5.32 6.43 -0.64
N ILE A 73 -5.23 5.14 -0.95
CA ILE A 73 -5.19 4.06 0.03
C ILE A 73 -3.72 3.68 0.22
N ILE A 74 -3.14 4.08 1.34
CA ILE A 74 -1.71 3.93 1.60
C ILE A 74 -1.43 2.55 2.20
N LYS A 75 -2.27 2.14 3.15
CA LYS A 75 -2.06 0.90 3.89
C LYS A 75 -3.36 0.34 4.41
N ILE A 76 -3.43 -0.99 4.45
CA ILE A 76 -4.47 -1.74 5.16
C ILE A 76 -3.76 -2.70 6.12
N ALA A 77 -4.29 -2.81 7.32
CA ALA A 77 -3.89 -3.80 8.32
C ALA A 77 -5.15 -4.44 8.90
N TYR A 78 -5.06 -5.68 9.33
CA TYR A 78 -6.17 -6.40 9.94
C TYR A 78 -5.67 -7.41 10.96
N ASP A 79 -6.58 -7.90 11.79
CA ASP A 79 -6.33 -9.00 12.71
C ASP A 79 -6.18 -10.31 11.92
N GLU A 80 -4.98 -10.87 11.93
CA GLU A 80 -4.64 -12.10 11.20
C GLU A 80 -5.43 -13.31 11.69
N GLN A 81 -5.92 -13.30 12.94
CA GLN A 81 -6.80 -14.37 13.45
C GLN A 81 -8.15 -14.42 12.73
N LEU A 82 -8.53 -13.32 12.08
CA LEU A 82 -9.77 -13.19 11.31
C LEU A 82 -9.50 -13.13 9.81
N ALA A 83 -8.32 -13.55 9.34
CA ALA A 83 -7.93 -13.46 7.94
C ALA A 83 -8.93 -14.15 6.98
N ASP A 84 -9.53 -15.27 7.41
CA ASP A 84 -10.53 -16.02 6.63
C ASP A 84 -11.80 -15.20 6.32
N LEU A 85 -12.10 -14.20 7.15
CA LEU A 85 -13.22 -13.27 6.94
C LEU A 85 -12.84 -12.10 6.01
N SER A 86 -11.61 -12.08 5.50
CA SER A 86 -11.05 -11.02 4.66
C SER A 86 -11.34 -9.59 5.13
N PRO A 87 -11.06 -9.20 6.40
CA PRO A 87 -11.46 -7.91 6.94
C PRO A 87 -10.91 -6.71 6.15
N GLY A 88 -9.69 -6.85 5.61
CA GLY A 88 -9.08 -5.84 4.76
C GLY A 88 -9.82 -5.63 3.43
N GLN A 89 -10.38 -6.68 2.84
CA GLN A 89 -11.18 -6.60 1.62
C GLN A 89 -12.54 -5.95 1.90
N VAL A 90 -13.18 -6.29 3.02
CA VAL A 90 -14.41 -5.63 3.48
C VAL A 90 -14.19 -4.12 3.65
N LEU A 91 -13.06 -3.73 4.23
CA LEU A 91 -12.73 -2.31 4.44
C LEU A 91 -12.43 -1.60 3.11
N MET A 92 -11.84 -2.30 2.14
CA MET A 92 -11.61 -1.79 0.79
C MET A 92 -12.90 -1.59 0.01
N ASP A 93 -13.82 -2.56 0.08
CA ASP A 93 -15.15 -2.50 -0.52
C ASP A 93 -15.92 -1.26 -0.07
N ARG A 94 -16.02 -1.07 1.25
CA ARG A 94 -16.64 0.12 1.85
C ARG A 94 -15.94 1.42 1.45
N ALA A 95 -14.63 1.41 1.34
CA ALA A 95 -13.88 2.58 0.90
C ALA A 95 -14.18 2.97 -0.56
N ILE A 96 -14.50 2.00 -1.42
CA ILE A 96 -14.94 2.22 -2.80
C ILE A 96 -16.38 2.73 -2.81
N GLU A 97 -17.30 2.08 -2.09
CA GLU A 97 -18.69 2.54 -1.97
C GLU A 97 -18.76 4.02 -1.54
N GLU A 98 -18.03 4.37 -0.48
CA GLU A 98 -17.92 5.76 0.01
C GLU A 98 -17.30 6.71 -1.01
N ALA A 99 -16.34 6.24 -1.83
CA ALA A 99 -15.73 7.08 -2.87
C ALA A 99 -16.69 7.31 -4.04
N CYS A 100 -17.48 6.31 -4.42
CA CYS A 100 -18.50 6.44 -5.45
C CYS A 100 -19.64 7.38 -5.04
N GLY A 101 -19.99 7.44 -3.76
CA GLY A 101 -21.00 8.36 -3.23
C GLY A 101 -20.50 9.79 -2.99
N ALA A 102 -19.19 10.04 -3.04
CA ALA A 102 -18.57 11.33 -2.74
C ALA A 102 -18.31 12.13 -4.03
N ALA A 103 -19.07 13.19 -4.27
CA ALA A 103 -18.96 14.01 -5.49
C ALA A 103 -17.57 14.66 -5.65
N GLU A 104 -16.85 14.89 -4.56
CA GLU A 104 -15.51 15.45 -4.56
C GLU A 104 -14.42 14.44 -4.94
N VAL A 105 -14.73 13.14 -5.03
CA VAL A 105 -13.76 12.09 -5.37
C VAL A 105 -13.99 11.57 -6.78
N THR A 106 -13.02 11.76 -7.66
CA THR A 106 -13.06 11.23 -9.03
C THR A 106 -12.20 9.99 -9.20
N ARG A 107 -11.27 9.74 -8.27
CA ARG A 107 -10.36 8.59 -8.35
C ARG A 107 -9.93 8.06 -7.00
N LEU A 108 -9.93 6.74 -6.87
CA LEU A 108 -9.27 6.02 -5.79
C LEU A 108 -7.93 5.45 -6.29
N SER A 109 -6.85 5.74 -5.58
CA SER A 109 -5.49 5.30 -5.91
C SER A 109 -5.00 4.29 -4.89
N LEU A 110 -4.51 3.14 -5.37
CA LEU A 110 -3.93 2.10 -4.53
C LEU A 110 -2.43 2.27 -4.26
N VAL A 111 -1.84 3.38 -4.74
CA VAL A 111 -0.43 3.82 -4.58
C VAL A 111 0.62 2.88 -5.21
N THR A 112 0.45 1.57 -5.06
CA THR A 112 1.35 0.52 -5.54
C THR A 112 0.56 -0.50 -6.37
N GLY A 113 1.23 -1.55 -6.84
CA GLY A 113 0.63 -2.62 -7.65
C GLY A 113 0.90 -4.02 -7.09
N VAL A 114 0.78 -4.19 -5.77
CA VAL A 114 0.95 -5.51 -5.13
C VAL A 114 -0.19 -6.47 -5.51
N SER A 115 0.03 -7.78 -5.39
CA SER A 115 -0.83 -8.80 -6.00
C SER A 115 -2.30 -8.72 -5.60
N TRP A 116 -2.60 -8.53 -4.30
CA TRP A 116 -3.98 -8.47 -3.78
C TRP A 116 -4.79 -7.32 -4.38
N MET A 117 -4.13 -6.26 -4.86
CA MET A 117 -4.82 -5.12 -5.47
C MET A 117 -5.43 -5.48 -6.83
N ARG A 118 -5.01 -6.57 -7.47
CA ARG A 118 -5.50 -7.00 -8.79
C ARG A 118 -6.94 -7.47 -8.75
N ASP A 119 -7.43 -7.94 -7.61
CA ASP A 119 -8.81 -8.42 -7.45
C ASP A 119 -9.81 -7.28 -7.73
N TRP A 120 -9.40 -6.04 -7.46
CA TRP A 120 -10.16 -4.81 -7.72
C TRP A 120 -9.99 -4.26 -9.14
N ARG A 121 -9.25 -4.96 -10.01
CA ARG A 121 -8.98 -4.62 -11.41
C ARG A 121 -8.64 -3.13 -11.63
N PRO A 122 -7.70 -2.54 -10.87
CA PRO A 122 -7.36 -1.13 -11.01
C PRO A 122 -6.72 -0.86 -12.38
N TYR A 123 -6.95 0.33 -12.91
CA TYR A 123 -6.17 0.82 -14.04
C TYR A 123 -4.71 1.04 -13.60
N ASN A 124 -3.79 0.28 -14.22
CA ASN A 124 -2.37 0.41 -13.93
C ASN A 124 -1.77 1.58 -14.69
N ARG A 125 -1.15 2.51 -13.96
CA ARG A 125 -0.32 3.56 -14.57
C ARG A 125 1.15 3.17 -14.53
N PRO A 126 1.87 3.20 -15.66
CA PRO A 126 3.31 3.03 -15.65
C PRO A 126 3.95 4.20 -14.88
N VAL A 127 4.82 3.86 -13.93
CA VAL A 127 5.66 4.81 -13.20
C VAL A 127 7.11 4.54 -13.53
N MET A 128 7.92 5.60 -13.60
CA MET A 128 9.35 5.50 -13.87
C MET A 128 10.14 6.03 -12.67
N THR A 129 11.18 5.32 -12.30
CA THR A 129 12.18 5.81 -11.35
C THR A 129 13.26 6.52 -12.13
N HIS A 130 13.43 7.82 -11.88
CA HIS A 130 14.54 8.59 -12.40
C HIS A 130 15.67 8.66 -11.37
N TRP A 131 16.88 8.38 -11.82
CA TRP A 131 18.08 8.46 -10.99
C TRP A 131 18.85 9.72 -11.37
N LEU A 132 19.08 10.60 -10.41
CA LEU A 132 19.84 11.84 -10.61
C LEU A 132 21.21 11.70 -9.95
N ALA A 133 22.26 11.68 -10.78
CA ALA A 133 23.64 11.61 -10.34
C ALA A 133 24.22 13.02 -10.25
N LEU A 134 24.55 13.45 -9.02
CA LEU A 134 24.94 14.83 -8.71
C LEU A 134 26.41 15.12 -8.97
N THR A 135 27.23 14.10 -9.26
CA THR A 135 28.66 14.27 -9.56
C THR A 135 29.05 13.52 -10.85
N PRO A 136 30.08 13.98 -11.59
CA PRO A 136 30.51 13.32 -12.83
C PRO A 136 30.87 11.85 -12.65
N LEU A 137 31.55 11.49 -11.54
CA LEU A 137 31.88 10.08 -11.24
C LEU A 137 30.62 9.25 -11.00
N SER A 138 29.65 9.78 -10.24
CA SER A 138 28.39 9.08 -9.99
C SER A 138 27.57 8.87 -11.28
N GLN A 139 27.68 9.75 -12.28
CA GLN A 139 27.02 9.59 -13.58
C GLN A 139 27.58 8.40 -14.35
N VAL A 140 28.92 8.26 -14.38
CA VAL A 140 29.59 7.13 -15.03
C VAL A 140 29.25 5.82 -14.32
N LEU A 141 29.33 5.78 -12.99
CA LEU A 141 29.00 4.61 -12.19
C LEU A 141 27.53 4.19 -12.35
N LEU A 142 26.61 5.16 -12.36
CA LEU A 142 25.19 4.92 -12.59
C LEU A 142 24.94 4.36 -14.00
N GLY A 143 25.63 4.87 -15.02
CA GLY A 143 25.57 4.36 -16.39
C GLY A 143 26.04 2.90 -16.48
N ILE A 144 27.20 2.58 -15.88
CA ILE A 144 27.73 1.21 -15.81
C ILE A 144 26.75 0.28 -15.10
N TRP A 145 26.24 0.69 -13.94
CA TRP A 145 25.24 -0.08 -13.18
C TRP A 145 23.97 -0.32 -13.99
N TYR A 146 23.42 0.71 -14.64
CA TYR A 146 22.19 0.60 -15.42
C TYR A 146 22.34 -0.33 -16.63
N CYS A 147 23.45 -0.22 -17.38
CA CYS A 147 23.77 -1.13 -18.47
C CYS A 147 23.89 -2.58 -17.99
N SER A 148 24.59 -2.79 -16.87
CA SER A 148 24.76 -4.11 -16.25
C SER A 148 23.41 -4.70 -15.81
N TYR A 149 22.55 -3.90 -15.17
CA TYR A 149 21.19 -4.29 -14.79
C TYR A 149 20.34 -4.67 -16.00
N LYS A 150 20.38 -3.90 -17.09
CA LYS A 150 19.65 -4.22 -18.33
C LYS A 150 20.11 -5.54 -18.97
N LEU A 151 21.42 -5.79 -19.01
CA LEU A 151 21.98 -7.04 -19.53
C LEU A 151 21.56 -8.25 -18.66
N LEU A 152 21.69 -8.14 -17.33
CA LEU A 152 21.31 -9.20 -16.40
C LEU A 152 19.80 -9.48 -16.42
N SER A 153 18.97 -8.43 -16.50
CA SER A 153 17.52 -8.58 -16.57
C SER A 153 17.05 -9.15 -17.92
N ALA A 154 17.72 -8.84 -19.04
CA ALA A 154 17.45 -9.48 -20.33
C ALA A 154 17.80 -10.97 -20.31
N ARG A 155 18.91 -11.35 -19.64
CA ARG A 155 19.30 -12.75 -19.44
C ARG A 155 18.27 -13.51 -18.62
N ASN A 156 17.85 -12.97 -17.48
CA ASN A 156 16.85 -13.61 -16.61
C ASN A 156 15.46 -13.76 -17.26
N ARG A 157 15.07 -12.84 -18.16
CA ARG A 157 13.83 -12.99 -18.95
C ARG A 157 13.90 -14.13 -19.96
N ARG A 158 15.06 -14.38 -20.58
CA ARG A 158 15.24 -15.52 -21.49
C ARG A 158 15.15 -16.85 -20.75
N VAL A 159 15.81 -16.96 -19.59
CA VAL A 159 15.78 -18.17 -18.76
C VAL A 159 14.36 -18.52 -18.31
N ARG A 160 13.58 -17.53 -17.81
CA ARG A 160 12.18 -17.76 -17.42
C ARG A 160 11.24 -18.14 -18.55
N ARG A 161 11.55 -17.78 -19.81
CA ARG A 161 10.74 -18.15 -20.98
C ARG A 161 10.99 -19.60 -21.38
N THR A 162 12.25 -20.04 -21.35
CA THR A 162 12.61 -21.46 -21.58
C THR A 162 12.03 -22.39 -20.51
N ASP A 163 11.95 -21.95 -19.25
CA ASP A 163 11.36 -22.75 -18.17
C ASP A 163 9.82 -22.89 -18.32
N ALA A 164 9.15 -21.85 -18.83
CA ALA A 164 7.71 -21.85 -19.06
C ALA A 164 7.28 -22.67 -20.29
N GLU A 165 8.14 -22.80 -21.31
CA GLU A 165 7.89 -23.66 -22.50
C GLU A 165 8.14 -25.15 -22.22
N GLY A 166 8.83 -25.51 -21.13
CA GLY A 166 9.17 -26.90 -20.77
C GLY A 166 8.22 -27.62 -19.81
N THR A 167 7.19 -26.96 -19.28
CA THR A 167 6.26 -27.57 -18.28
C THR A 167 4.93 -27.93 -18.95
N PRO A 168 4.61 -29.22 -19.18
CA PRO A 168 3.31 -29.60 -19.73
C PRO A 168 2.19 -29.30 -18.72
N PRO A 169 0.97 -28.93 -19.18
CA PRO A 169 -0.14 -28.61 -18.29
C PRO A 169 -0.52 -29.83 -17.44
N PRO A 170 -0.93 -29.64 -16.18
CA PRO A 170 -1.38 -30.75 -15.34
C PRO A 170 -2.59 -31.43 -16.00
N ALA A 171 -2.54 -32.75 -16.06
CA ALA A 171 -3.65 -33.57 -16.56
C ALA A 171 -4.90 -33.25 -15.73
N ARG A 172 -5.98 -32.86 -16.42
CA ARG A 172 -7.28 -32.64 -15.78
C ARG A 172 -7.81 -34.00 -15.31
N GLY A 173 -7.91 -34.17 -14.00
CA GLY A 173 -8.69 -35.23 -13.35
C GLY A 173 -10.12 -34.75 -13.10
#